data_AF-A0A4U3ALH6-F1
#
_entry.id   AF-A0A4U3ALH6-F1
#
_cell.length_a   1.000
_cell.length_b   1.000
_cell.length_c   1.000
_cell.angle_alpha   90.00
_cell.angle_beta   90.00
_cell.angle_gamma   90.00
#
_symmetry.space_group_name_H-M   'P 1'
#
loop_
_entity.id
_entity.type
_entity.pdbx_description
1 polymer ?
#
loop_
_entity_poly.entity_id
_entity_poly.type
_entity_poly.pdbx_seq_one_letter_code
_entity_poly.pdbx_strand_id
1 'polypeptide(L)' 'MTCHDVKNETKEKKDLKWWQLSLIGIGCTIGTGFFLGSSIGIKIGGSSIILILILTGFTTYIVFEALAKMAVEDPQKG' A
#
# COMPACT_ATOMS: atom_id res chain seq x y z
N MET A 1 -7.43 -6.64 35.86
CA MET A 1 -7.08 -7.40 34.64
C MET A 1 -7.73 -6.71 33.46
N THR A 2 -6.92 -6.14 32.57
CA THR A 2 -7.35 -5.39 31.38
C THR A 2 -7.72 -6.35 30.25
N CYS A 3 -9.00 -6.44 29.90
CA CYS A 3 -9.40 -6.86 28.56
C CYS A 3 -9.56 -5.59 27.72
N HIS A 4 -8.57 -5.35 26.85
CA HIS A 4 -8.74 -4.47 25.70
C HIS A 4 -9.75 -5.14 24.77
N ASP A 5 -11.00 -4.71 24.86
CA ASP A 5 -12.03 -5.01 23.88
C ASP A 5 -11.66 -4.27 22.60
N VAL A 6 -11.07 -4.98 21.64
CA VAL A 6 -10.90 -4.51 20.28
C VAL A 6 -12.31 -4.34 19.71
N LYS A 7 -12.82 -3.10 19.81
CA LYS A 7 -14.09 -2.65 19.23
C LYS A 7 -14.21 -3.16 17.80
N ASN A 8 -15.06 -4.18 17.64
CA ASN A 8 -15.60 -4.56 16.36
C ASN A 8 -16.54 -3.43 15.93
N GLU A 9 -16.06 -2.55 15.06
CA GLU A 9 -16.90 -1.49 14.51
C GLU A 9 -18.00 -2.12 13.66
N THR A 10 -19.23 -1.95 14.13
CA THR A 10 -20.48 -2.17 13.43
C THR A 10 -20.36 -1.74 11.98
N LYS A 11 -20.49 -2.72 11.08
CA LYS A 11 -20.51 -2.60 9.62
C LYS A 11 -21.66 -1.71 9.15
N GLU A 12 -21.52 -0.39 9.26
CA GLU A 12 -22.19 0.51 8.34
C GLU A 12 -21.50 0.28 6.99
N LYS A 13 -22.19 -0.35 6.04
CA LYS A 13 -21.70 -0.53 4.66
C LYS A 13 -21.65 0.84 3.99
N LYS A 14 -20.70 1.68 4.39
CA LYS A 14 -20.31 2.82 3.58
C LYS A 14 -19.74 2.21 2.30
N ASP A 15 -20.49 2.33 1.22
CA ASP A 15 -20.07 1.93 -0.11
C ASP A 15 -18.96 2.91 -0.53
N LEU A 16 -17.73 2.64 -0.08
CA LEU A 16 -16.56 3.44 -0.40
C LEU A 16 -16.39 3.34 -1.91
N LYS A 17 -16.55 4.47 -2.59
CA LYS A 17 -16.35 4.51 -4.04
C LYS A 17 -14.95 3.96 -4.34
N TRP A 18 -14.82 3.13 -5.36
CA TRP A 18 -13.55 2.53 -5.81
C TRP A 18 -12.37 3.53 -5.83
N TRP A 19 -12.64 4.78 -6.19
CA TRP A 19 -11.68 5.88 -6.19
C TRP A 19 -11.17 6.27 -4.78
N GLN A 20 -12.03 6.23 -3.74
CA GLN A 20 -11.64 6.51 -2.36
C GLN A 20 -10.73 5.40 -1.82
N LEU A 21 -11.00 4.15 -2.20
CA LEU A 21 -10.15 3.01 -1.87
C LEU A 21 -8.77 3.12 -2.53
N SER A 22 -8.73 3.57 -3.79
CA SER A 22 -7.48 3.84 -4.49
C SER A 22 -6.72 5.01 -3.84
N LEU A 23 -7.42 6.11 -3.53
CA LEU A 23 -6.82 7.27 -2.85
C LEU A 23 -6.19 6.94 -1.50
N ILE A 24 -6.84 6.11 -0.68
CA ILE A 24 -6.27 5.75 0.61
C ILE A 24 -5.01 4.90 0.42
N GLY A 25 -5.01 3.97 -0.54
CA GLY A 25 -3.82 3.20 -0.90
C GLY A 25 -2.67 4.10 -1.40
N ILE A 26 -2.98 5.05 -2.28
CA ILE A 26 -2.00 6.02 -2.81
C ILE A 26 -1.48 6.92 -1.67
N GLY A 27 -2.36 7.44 -0.81
CA GLY A 27 -2.00 8.29 0.32
C GLY A 27 -1.09 7.59 1.32
N CYS A 28 -1.39 6.33 1.67
CA CYS A 28 -0.53 5.52 2.53
C CYS A 28 0.83 5.22 1.88
N THR A 29 0.84 4.83 0.61
CA THR A 29 2.07 4.48 -0.12
C THR A 29 2.99 5.70 -0.29
N ILE A 30 2.44 6.87 -0.59
CA ILE A 30 3.22 8.11 -0.73
C ILE A 30 3.66 8.63 0.66
N GLY A 31 2.78 8.58 1.66
CA GLY A 31 3.01 9.12 3.00
C GLY A 31 4.14 8.41 3.76
N THR A 32 3.89 7.19 4.25
CA THR A 32 4.90 6.46 5.05
C THR A 32 5.86 5.67 4.18
N GLY A 33 5.48 5.25 2.98
CA GLY A 33 6.37 4.50 2.09
C GLY A 33 7.38 5.40 1.40
N PHE A 34 6.92 6.22 0.46
CA PHE A 34 7.80 7.00 -0.41
C PHE A 34 8.51 8.13 0.33
N PHE A 35 7.82 8.91 1.17
CA PHE A 35 8.44 10.07 1.82
C PHE A 35 9.47 9.65 2.89
N LEU A 36 9.08 8.74 3.80
CA LEU A 36 10.00 8.20 4.81
C LEU A 36 11.13 7.40 4.14
N GLY A 37 10.78 6.49 3.22
CA GLY A 37 11.75 5.67 2.50
C GLY A 37 12.74 6.49 1.68
N SER A 38 12.29 7.55 1.00
CA SER A 38 13.18 8.45 0.26
C SER A 38 14.06 9.26 1.20
N SER A 39 13.53 9.79 2.32
CA SER A 39 14.34 10.56 3.26
C SER A 39 15.53 9.76 3.83
N ILE A 40 15.31 8.47 4.12
CA ILE A 40 16.32 7.55 4.64
C ILE A 40 17.20 7.03 3.49
N GLY A 41 16.58 6.66 2.38
CA GLY A 41 17.24 6.10 1.19
C GLY A 41 18.16 7.09 0.50
N ILE A 42 17.81 8.38 0.45
CA ILE A 42 18.66 9.45 -0.08
C ILE A 42 19.83 9.70 0.87
N LYS A 43 19.59 9.71 2.19
CA LYS A 43 20.63 9.92 3.19
C LYS A 43 21.69 8.81 3.19
N ILE A 44 21.29 7.57 2.93
CA ILE A 44 22.18 6.40 2.96
C ILE A 44 22.71 6.06 1.56
N GLY A 45 21.89 6.16 0.52
CA GLY A 45 22.18 5.69 -0.84
C GLY A 45 22.76 6.73 -1.79
N GLY A 46 22.77 8.02 -1.43
CA GLY A 46 23.31 9.09 -2.28
C GLY A 46 22.70 9.10 -3.69
N SER A 47 23.50 9.43 -4.72
CA SER A 47 23.04 9.50 -6.12
C SER A 47 22.58 8.16 -6.71
N SER A 48 22.83 7.03 -6.05
CA SER A 48 22.47 5.69 -6.53
C SER A 48 20.99 5.34 -6.30
N ILE A 49 20.25 6.15 -5.55
CA ILE A 49 18.81 5.92 -5.29
C ILE A 49 17.97 5.89 -6.56
N ILE A 50 18.39 6.61 -7.61
CA ILE A 50 17.67 6.66 -8.88
C ILE A 50 17.63 5.29 -9.57
N LEU A 51 18.71 4.51 -9.48
CA LEU A 51 18.79 3.16 -10.05
C LEU A 51 17.87 2.20 -9.29
N ILE A 52 17.82 2.35 -7.97
CA ILE A 52 16.97 1.54 -7.09
C ILE A 52 15.49 1.87 -7.33
N LEU A 53 15.12 3.14 -7.54
CA LEU A 53 13.74 3.53 -7.85
C LEU A 53 13.23 2.91 -9.16
N ILE A 54 14.08 2.85 -10.19
CA ILE A 54 13.74 2.18 -11.47
C ILE A 54 13.54 0.68 -11.24
N LEU A 55 14.46 0.01 -10.53
CA LEU A 55 14.31 -1.42 -10.20
C LEU A 55 13.12 -1.69 -9.30
N THR A 56 12.82 -0.79 -8.36
CA THR A 56 11.66 -0.89 -7.46
C THR A 56 10.36 -0.80 -8.24
N GLY A 57 10.27 0.09 -9.24
CA GLY A 57 9.11 0.18 -10.13
C GLY A 57 8.89 -1.12 -10.91
N PHE A 58 9.97 -1.68 -11.48
CA PHE A 58 9.90 -2.95 -12.19
C PHE A 58 9.51 -4.13 -11.28
N THR A 59 10.12 -4.20 -10.09
CA THR A 59 9.82 -5.23 -9.09
C THR A 59 8.37 -5.13 -8.61
N THR A 60 7.89 -3.92 -8.33
CA THR A 60 6.51 -3.68 -7.89
C THR A 60 5.51 -4.04 -8.99
N TYR A 61 5.84 -3.79 -10.26
CA TYR A 61 5.00 -4.20 -11.39
C TYR A 61 4.80 -5.73 -11.43
N ILE A 62 5.87 -6.51 -11.23
CA ILE A 62 5.77 -7.99 -11.17
C ILE A 62 4.87 -8.44 -10.01
N VAL A 63 5.03 -7.83 -8.84
CA VAL A 63 4.19 -8.13 -7.66
C VAL A 63 2.74 -7.76 -7.94
N PHE A 64 2.49 -6.59 -8.53
CA PHE A 64 1.15 -6.13 -8.86
C PHE A 64 0.45 -7.02 -9.87
N GLU A 65 1.16 -7.52 -10.90
CA GLU A 65 0.65 -8.52 -11.84
C GLU A 65 0.19 -9.80 -11.13
N ALA A 66 0.96 -10.29 -10.16
CA ALA A 66 0.57 -11.46 -9.37
C ALA A 66 -0.65 -11.17 -8.49
N LEU A 67 -0.69 -10.01 -7.83
CA LEU A 67 -1.82 -9.58 -7.01
C LEU A 67 -3.10 -9.38 -7.83
N ALA A 68 -2.97 -8.82 -9.03
CA ALA A 68 -4.10 -8.62 -9.94
C ALA A 68 -4.71 -9.96 -10.38
N LYS A 69 -3.87 -10.95 -10.68
CA LYS A 69 -4.34 -12.31 -11.01
C LYS A 69 -5.10 -12.94 -9.83
N MET A 70 -4.56 -12.84 -8.62
CA MET A 70 -5.22 -13.34 -7.40
C MET A 70 -6.53 -12.58 -7.08
N ALA A 71 -6.56 -11.27 -7.28
CA ALA A 71 -7.74 -10.44 -7.05
C ALA A 71 -8.90 -10.74 -8.03
N VAL A 72 -8.57 -11.24 -9.22
CA VAL A 72 -9.56 -11.67 -10.23
C VAL A 72 -10.04 -13.10 -10.00
N GLU A 73 -9.17 -14.00 -9.55
CA GLU A 73 -9.50 -15.41 -9.29
C GLU A 73 -10.36 -15.59 -8.03
N ASP A 74 -10.14 -14.77 -7.00
CA ASP A 74 -10.92 -14.81 -5.75
C ASP A 74 -11.49 -13.41 -5.41
N PRO A 75 -12.53 -12.94 -6.14
CA PRO A 75 -13.22 -11.69 -5.82
C PRO A 75 -14.13 -11.93 -4.60
N GLN A 76 -13.52 -12.18 -3.45
CA GLN A 76 -14.19 -12.21 -2.15
C GLN A 76 -14.77 -10.81 -1.91
N LYS A 77 -16.09 -10.69 -2.11
CA LYS A 77 -16.88 -9.51 -1.72
C LYS A 77 -16.90 -9.42 -0.19
N GLY A 78 -15.88 -8.78 0.38
CA GLY A 78 -15.85 -8.38 1.80
C GLY A 78 -16.91 -7.34 2.16
#